data_AF-A0ABD6BLB9-F1
#
_entry.id   AF-A0ABD6BLB9-F1
#
_cell.length_a   1.000
_cell.length_b   1.000
_cell.length_c   1.000
_cell.angle_alpha   90.00
_cell.angle_beta   90.00
_cell.angle_gamma   90.00
#
_symmetry.space_group_name_H-M   'P 1'
#
loop_
_entity.id
_entity.type
_entity.pdbx_description
1 polymer ?
#
loop_
_entity_poly.entity_id
_entity_poly.type
_entity_poly.pdbx_seq_one_letter_code
_entity_poly.pdbx_strand_id
1 'polypeptide(L)'
;MLDGEIDVDGMTTKLMLASGVLWTAVLGLGLAGHWFVALLVSVFLFHPWFVIGASSNGTISTKLLVYPLGIWTGLQLSAFVLAEYYSNAFAGGSPEFLITGMHPSFAAVYWLYWIGGFMTVTLAYGIYFRKHFLPDGEWDRFLEEVEQVNAQSETREADEPVEVRSR
;
A
#
# COMPACT_ATOMS: atom_id res chain seq x y z
N MET A 1 -2.22 3.22 23.82
CA MET A 1 -3.59 2.73 23.57
C MET A 1 -3.89 2.85 22.08
N LEU A 2 -3.49 1.84 21.30
CA LEU A 2 -3.90 1.62 19.90
C LEU A 2 -3.88 0.10 19.67
N ASP A 3 -4.67 -0.65 20.46
CA ASP A 3 -4.69 -2.12 20.42
C ASP A 3 -5.96 -2.66 19.78
N GLY A 4 -6.65 -1.84 18.97
CA GLY A 4 -7.86 -2.26 18.27
C GLY A 4 -7.54 -3.04 16.99
N GLU A 5 -8.48 -3.90 16.59
CA GLU A 5 -8.48 -4.64 15.32
C GLU A 5 -9.72 -4.24 14.52
N ILE A 6 -9.59 -4.23 13.20
CA ILE A 6 -10.67 -3.94 12.26
C ILE A 6 -10.90 -5.18 11.41
N ASP A 7 -12.15 -5.61 11.32
CA ASP A 7 -12.59 -6.67 10.41
C ASP A 7 -12.61 -6.16 8.96
N VAL A 8 -11.93 -6.89 8.09
CA VAL A 8 -11.69 -6.60 6.67
C VAL A 8 -12.30 -7.69 5.77
N ASP A 9 -12.72 -8.83 6.31
CA ASP A 9 -13.10 -10.02 5.53
C ASP A 9 -14.30 -9.72 4.60
N GLY A 10 -15.28 -8.97 5.12
CA GLY A 10 -16.42 -8.47 4.35
C GLY A 10 -16.17 -7.17 3.55
N MET A 11 -14.96 -6.62 3.61
CA MET A 11 -14.61 -5.32 3.01
C MET A 11 -13.71 -5.44 1.78
N THR A 12 -13.07 -6.58 1.53
CA THR A 12 -12.12 -6.77 0.43
C THR A 12 -12.67 -6.30 -0.92
N THR A 13 -13.88 -6.74 -1.32
CA THR A 13 -14.51 -6.29 -2.57
C THR A 13 -14.73 -4.77 -2.60
N LYS A 14 -15.14 -4.18 -1.48
CA LYS A 14 -15.36 -2.72 -1.38
C LYS A 14 -14.04 -1.96 -1.50
N LEU A 15 -12.96 -2.48 -0.91
CA LEU A 15 -11.62 -1.90 -1.00
C LEU A 15 -11.05 -1.98 -2.42
N MET A 16 -11.26 -3.10 -3.12
CA MET A 16 -10.87 -3.24 -4.53
C MET A 16 -11.64 -2.26 -5.43
N LEU A 17 -12.96 -2.15 -5.24
CA LEU A 17 -13.79 -1.17 -5.96
C LEU A 17 -13.36 0.26 -5.66
N ALA A 18 -13.07 0.58 -4.38
CA ALA A 18 -12.56 1.89 -3.99
C ALA A 18 -11.23 2.20 -4.67
N SER A 19 -10.32 1.23 -4.80
CA SER A 19 -9.08 1.41 -5.56
C SER A 19 -9.34 1.71 -7.03
N GLY A 20 -10.28 1.00 -7.67
CA GLY A 20 -10.69 1.27 -9.05
C GLY A 20 -11.24 2.70 -9.23
N VAL A 21 -12.12 3.13 -8.33
CA VAL A 21 -12.67 4.50 -8.33
C VAL A 21 -11.57 5.55 -8.15
N LEU A 22 -10.64 5.32 -7.21
CA LEU A 22 -9.51 6.22 -6.99
C LEU A 22 -8.61 6.32 -8.24
N TRP A 23 -8.36 5.21 -8.93
CA TRP A 23 -7.61 5.22 -10.19
C TRP A 23 -8.29 6.07 -11.25
N THR A 24 -9.60 5.86 -11.47
CA THR A 24 -10.38 6.66 -12.43
C THR A 24 -10.42 8.13 -12.02
N ALA A 25 -10.53 8.45 -10.73
CA ALA A 25 -10.53 9.82 -10.23
C ALA A 25 -9.19 10.52 -10.50
N VAL A 26 -8.06 9.86 -10.22
CA VAL A 26 -6.72 10.41 -10.49
C VAL A 26 -6.53 10.68 -11.98
N LEU A 27 -6.88 9.71 -12.83
CA LEU A 27 -6.78 9.89 -14.28
C LEU A 27 -7.71 11.00 -14.79
N GLY A 28 -8.95 11.03 -14.32
CA GLY A 28 -9.93 12.06 -14.68
C GLY A 28 -9.49 13.46 -14.28
N LEU A 29 -8.96 13.63 -13.07
CA LEU A 29 -8.41 14.88 -12.58
C LEU A 29 -7.18 15.31 -13.39
N GLY A 30 -6.29 14.38 -13.72
CA GLY A 30 -5.14 14.64 -14.58
C GLY A 30 -5.55 15.12 -15.98
N LEU A 31 -6.47 14.41 -16.63
CA LEU A 31 -6.97 14.78 -17.96
C LEU A 31 -7.70 16.12 -17.97
N ALA A 32 -8.38 16.49 -16.88
CA ALA A 32 -9.03 17.79 -16.70
C ALA A 32 -8.04 18.93 -16.38
N GLY A 33 -6.74 18.65 -16.25
CA GLY A 33 -5.72 19.65 -15.93
C GLY A 33 -5.57 19.96 -14.44
N HIS A 34 -6.30 19.26 -13.56
CA HIS A 34 -6.19 19.41 -12.10
C HIS A 34 -5.04 18.56 -11.53
N TRP A 35 -3.83 18.73 -12.08
CA TRP A 35 -2.67 17.87 -11.81
C TRP A 35 -2.28 17.79 -10.34
N PHE A 36 -2.26 18.91 -9.62
CA PHE A 36 -1.92 18.92 -8.20
C PHE A 36 -2.95 18.16 -7.36
N VAL A 37 -4.25 18.34 -7.66
CA VAL A 37 -5.32 17.61 -6.97
C VAL A 37 -5.23 16.11 -7.28
N ALA A 38 -4.97 15.73 -8.54
CA ALA A 38 -4.76 14.34 -8.93
C ALA A 38 -3.62 13.70 -8.13
N LEU A 39 -2.53 14.45 -7.90
CA LEU A 39 -1.36 14.02 -7.16
C LEU A 39 -1.61 13.89 -5.64
N LEU A 40 -2.48 14.73 -5.06
CA LEU A 40 -2.92 14.55 -3.67
C LEU A 40 -3.83 13.32 -3.51
N VAL A 41 -4.73 13.08 -4.47
CA VAL A 41 -5.62 11.91 -4.46
C VAL A 41 -4.84 10.62 -4.67
N SER A 42 -3.78 10.64 -5.49
CA SER A 42 -2.98 9.44 -5.77
C SER A 42 -2.26 8.88 -4.54
N VAL A 43 -2.03 9.69 -3.50
CA VAL A 43 -1.50 9.22 -2.21
C VAL A 43 -2.37 8.08 -1.64
N PHE A 44 -3.69 8.18 -1.83
CA PHE A 44 -4.65 7.23 -1.27
C PHE A 44 -4.84 5.95 -2.10
N LEU A 45 -4.25 5.86 -3.30
CA LEU A 45 -4.41 4.71 -4.19
C LEU A 45 -3.92 3.39 -3.58
N PHE A 46 -2.87 3.47 -2.78
CA PHE A 46 -2.22 2.29 -2.19
C PHE A 46 -2.84 1.87 -0.86
N HIS A 47 -3.69 2.70 -0.23
CA HIS A 47 -4.31 2.37 1.06
C HIS A 47 -5.17 1.11 1.01
N PRO A 48 -6.07 0.93 0.03
CA PRO A 48 -6.87 -0.30 -0.05
C PRO A 48 -5.99 -1.55 -0.19
N TRP A 49 -4.95 -1.48 -1.02
CA TRP A 49 -4.00 -2.58 -1.23
C TRP A 49 -3.17 -2.87 0.02
N PHE A 50 -2.74 -1.83 0.73
CA PHE A 50 -2.05 -1.99 2.01
C PHE A 50 -2.95 -2.68 3.03
N VAL A 51 -4.21 -2.26 3.16
CA VAL A 51 -5.15 -2.85 4.12
C VAL A 51 -5.43 -4.31 3.80
N ILE A 52 -5.67 -4.65 2.53
CA ILE A 52 -5.87 -6.03 2.10
C ILE A 52 -4.60 -6.86 2.36
N GLY A 53 -3.43 -6.38 1.92
CA GLY A 53 -2.17 -7.13 2.03
C GLY A 53 -1.62 -7.23 3.45
N ALA A 54 -2.01 -6.34 4.36
CA ALA A 54 -1.63 -6.36 5.77
C ALA A 54 -2.64 -7.08 6.67
N SER A 55 -3.76 -7.54 6.11
CA SER A 55 -4.76 -8.28 6.86
C SER A 55 -4.30 -9.72 7.11
N SER A 56 -4.56 -10.24 8.31
CA SER A 56 -4.35 -11.64 8.69
C SER A 56 -5.62 -12.14 9.37
N ASN A 57 -6.09 -13.32 8.98
CA ASN A 57 -7.39 -13.88 9.41
C ASN A 57 -8.57 -12.90 9.25
N GLY A 58 -8.60 -12.16 8.14
CA GLY A 58 -9.66 -11.19 7.88
C GLY A 58 -9.62 -9.95 8.79
N THR A 59 -8.58 -9.74 9.59
CA THR A 59 -8.47 -8.56 10.47
C THR A 59 -7.16 -7.80 10.25
N ILE A 60 -7.16 -6.50 10.56
CA ILE A 60 -5.96 -5.65 10.55
C ILE A 60 -5.81 -4.89 11.86
N SER A 61 -4.59 -4.84 12.38
CA SER A 61 -4.29 -4.04 13.57
C SER A 61 -4.35 -2.54 13.27
N THR A 62 -5.06 -1.78 14.11
CA THR A 62 -5.09 -0.30 14.05
C THR A 62 -3.71 0.34 14.15
N LYS A 63 -2.73 -0.34 14.74
CA LYS A 63 -1.33 0.12 14.77
C LYS A 63 -0.80 0.33 13.35
N LEU A 64 -1.07 -0.61 12.44
CA LEU A 64 -0.59 -0.55 11.06
C LEU A 64 -1.20 0.60 10.27
N LEU A 65 -2.43 1.00 10.62
CA LEU A 65 -3.09 2.15 10.01
C LEU A 65 -2.50 3.48 10.47
N VAL A 66 -2.05 3.58 11.72
CA VAL A 66 -1.37 4.78 12.23
C VAL A 66 0.10 4.79 11.78
N TYR A 67 0.80 3.67 11.98
CA TYR A 67 2.18 3.45 11.56
C TYR A 67 2.33 2.02 10.99
N PRO A 68 2.66 1.88 9.69
CA PRO A 68 3.28 2.89 8.85
C PRO A 68 2.31 3.77 8.06
N LEU A 69 1.08 3.33 7.80
CA LEU A 69 0.25 3.91 6.73
C LEU A 69 -0.05 5.40 6.95
N GLY A 70 -0.45 5.79 8.16
CA GLY A 70 -0.77 7.18 8.50
C GLY A 70 0.43 8.11 8.39
N ILE A 71 1.58 7.72 8.97
CA ILE A 71 2.82 8.51 8.87
C ILE A 71 3.29 8.61 7.42
N TRP A 72 3.27 7.51 6.67
CA TRP A 72 3.62 7.50 5.25
C TRP A 72 2.72 8.45 4.43
N THR A 73 1.42 8.45 4.72
CA THR A 73 0.45 9.36 4.09
C THR A 73 0.77 10.82 4.39
N GLY A 74 1.03 11.14 5.67
CA GLY A 74 1.37 12.50 6.09
C GLY A 74 2.66 13.01 5.44
N LEU A 75 3.68 12.13 5.35
CA LEU A 75 4.94 12.45 4.68
C LEU A 75 4.74 12.73 3.19
N GLN A 76 3.98 11.89 2.47
CA GLN A 76 3.69 12.11 1.06
C GLN A 76 2.92 13.41 0.80
N LEU A 77 1.83 13.66 1.53
CA LEU A 77 1.04 14.88 1.37
C LEU A 77 1.91 16.12 1.64
N SER A 78 2.74 16.08 2.68
CA SER A 78 3.68 17.17 2.99
C SER A 78 4.71 17.35 1.87
N ALA A 79 5.24 16.27 1.32
CA ALA A 79 6.18 16.28 0.20
C ALA A 79 5.58 16.99 -1.02
N PHE A 80 4.35 16.64 -1.37
CA PHE A 80 3.65 17.16 -2.53
C PHE A 80 3.24 18.62 -2.37
N VAL A 81 2.72 19.00 -1.20
CA VAL A 81 2.42 20.41 -0.88
C VAL A 81 3.67 21.27 -0.95
N LEU A 82 4.80 20.81 -0.41
CA LEU A 82 6.07 21.53 -0.48
C LEU A 82 6.62 21.57 -1.91
N ALA A 83 6.46 20.50 -2.67
CA ALA A 83 6.87 20.45 -4.07
C ALA A 83 6.14 21.52 -4.90
N GLU A 84 4.81 21.61 -4.75
CA GLU A 84 3.96 22.62 -5.39
C GLU A 84 4.36 24.03 -4.95
N TYR A 85 4.50 24.24 -3.64
CA TYR A 85 4.90 25.53 -3.08
C TYR A 85 6.23 26.03 -3.65
N TYR A 86 7.28 25.20 -3.61
CA TYR A 86 8.59 25.59 -4.12
C TYR A 86 8.64 25.67 -5.65
N SER A 87 7.88 24.84 -6.36
CA SER A 87 7.77 24.95 -7.82
C SER A 87 7.17 26.29 -8.24
N ASN A 88 6.15 26.75 -7.52
CA ASN A 88 5.52 28.04 -7.78
C ASN A 88 6.39 29.22 -7.30
N ALA A 89 7.02 29.11 -6.13
CA ALA A 89 7.88 30.16 -5.58
C ALA A 89 9.11 30.45 -6.47
N PHE A 90 9.62 29.44 -7.16
CA PHE A 90 10.77 29.55 -8.06
C PHE A 90 10.39 29.42 -9.54
N ALA A 91 9.12 29.61 -9.89
CA ALA A 91 8.66 29.53 -11.27
C ALA A 91 9.39 30.59 -12.14
N GLY A 92 10.12 30.12 -13.15
CA GLY A 92 10.86 31.00 -14.06
C GLY A 92 12.21 31.51 -13.54
N GLY A 93 12.70 31.01 -12.40
CA GLY A 93 13.99 31.37 -11.84
C GLY A 93 14.70 30.19 -11.18
N SER A 94 15.99 30.36 -10.87
CA SER A 94 16.71 29.42 -10.01
C SER A 94 16.50 29.77 -8.54
N PRO A 95 16.34 28.78 -7.64
CA PRO A 95 16.23 29.05 -6.22
C PRO A 95 17.52 29.66 -5.67
N GLU A 96 17.39 30.56 -4.69
CA GLU A 96 18.53 31.20 -4.02
C GLU A 96 19.34 30.22 -3.16
N PHE A 97 18.76 29.05 -2.87
CA PHE A 97 19.38 28.00 -2.07
C PHE A 97 19.05 26.61 -2.63
N LEU A 98 19.91 25.65 -2.29
CA LEU A 98 19.71 24.25 -2.58
C LEU A 98 19.62 23.46 -1.28
N ILE A 99 18.79 22.42 -1.27
CA ILE A 99 18.71 21.48 -0.16
C ILE A 99 19.49 20.24 -0.59
N THR A 100 20.61 19.95 0.08
CA THR A 100 21.48 18.81 -0.26
C THR A 100 21.85 18.75 -1.76
N GLY A 101 22.06 19.92 -2.37
CA GLY A 101 22.38 20.05 -3.81
C GLY A 101 21.19 19.94 -4.77
N MET A 102 19.96 19.81 -4.25
CA MET A 102 18.74 19.67 -5.04
C MET A 102 17.89 20.95 -5.02
N HIS A 103 17.11 21.15 -6.09
CA HIS A 103 16.04 22.15 -6.11
C HIS A 103 15.08 21.90 -4.93
N PRO A 104 14.64 22.92 -4.17
CA PRO A 104 13.82 22.72 -2.97
C PRO A 104 12.54 21.89 -3.20
N SER A 105 11.87 22.05 -4.35
CA SER A 105 10.70 21.24 -4.70
C SER A 105 11.05 19.75 -4.83
N PHE A 106 12.16 19.43 -5.51
CA PHE A 106 12.62 18.05 -5.65
C PHE A 106 13.13 17.47 -4.34
N ALA A 107 13.84 18.27 -3.54
CA ALA A 107 14.34 17.86 -2.25
C ALA A 107 13.20 17.47 -1.29
N ALA A 108 12.08 18.17 -1.31
CA ALA A 108 10.90 17.82 -0.52
C ALA A 108 10.36 16.42 -0.89
N VAL A 109 10.22 16.14 -2.19
CA VAL A 109 9.80 14.80 -2.68
C VAL A 109 10.83 13.73 -2.31
N TYR A 110 12.12 14.01 -2.51
CA TYR A 110 13.17 13.05 -2.23
C TYR A 110 13.24 12.69 -0.75
N TRP A 111 13.28 13.68 0.15
CA TRP A 111 13.47 13.43 1.58
C TRP A 111 12.22 12.93 2.28
N LEU A 112 11.04 13.47 1.96
CA LEU A 112 9.81 13.11 2.67
C LEU A 112 9.15 11.88 2.06
N TYR A 113 8.90 11.88 0.75
CA TYR A 113 8.25 10.74 0.09
C TYR A 113 9.20 9.55 -0.06
N TRP A 114 10.36 9.76 -0.69
CA TRP A 114 11.28 8.66 -0.98
C TRP A 114 11.95 8.14 0.29
N ILE A 115 12.83 8.94 0.91
CA ILE A 115 13.58 8.49 2.08
C ILE A 115 12.67 8.30 3.29
N GLY A 116 11.86 9.30 3.63
CA GLY A 116 10.95 9.23 4.77
C GLY A 116 9.92 8.11 4.63
N GLY A 117 9.29 7.98 3.45
CA GLY A 117 8.33 6.92 3.18
C GLY A 117 8.96 5.53 3.20
N PHE A 118 10.11 5.35 2.53
CA PHE A 118 10.83 4.06 2.53
C PHE A 118 11.27 3.65 3.93
N MET A 119 11.84 4.57 4.72
CA MET A 119 12.23 4.32 6.10
C MET A 119 11.04 3.97 6.99
N THR A 120 9.91 4.66 6.82
CA THR A 120 8.67 4.40 7.57
C THR A 120 8.16 2.98 7.34
N VAL A 121 8.07 2.55 6.08
CA VAL A 121 7.60 1.20 5.72
C VAL A 121 8.60 0.14 6.17
N THR A 122 9.91 0.36 5.98
CA THR A 122 10.96 -0.59 6.33
C THR A 122 11.05 -0.80 7.85
N LEU A 123 10.96 0.27 8.62
CA LEU A 123 11.00 0.18 10.07
C LEU A 123 9.71 -0.45 10.62
N ALA A 124 8.54 -0.15 10.04
CA ALA A 124 7.31 -0.86 10.39
C ALA A 124 7.38 -2.36 10.09
N TYR A 125 8.00 -2.76 8.98
CA TYR A 125 8.30 -4.16 8.72
C TYR A 125 9.18 -4.72 9.84
N GLY A 126 10.30 -4.08 10.18
CA GLY A 126 11.17 -4.57 11.26
C GLY A 126 10.49 -4.69 12.64
N ILE A 127 9.60 -3.76 13.00
CA ILE A 127 8.97 -3.71 14.32
C ILE A 127 7.72 -4.59 14.41
N TYR A 128 6.89 -4.60 13.36
CA TYR A 128 5.54 -5.18 13.40
C TYR A 128 5.40 -6.45 12.55
N PHE A 129 6.33 -6.77 11.64
CA PHE A 129 6.11 -7.84 10.67
C PHE A 129 5.78 -9.20 11.32
N ARG A 130 6.63 -9.65 12.25
CA ARG A 130 6.50 -10.92 12.98
C ARG A 130 5.31 -10.98 13.96
N LYS A 131 4.67 -9.85 14.26
CA LYS A 131 3.60 -9.76 15.27
C LYS A 131 2.23 -9.48 14.67
N HIS A 132 2.18 -8.72 13.58
CA HIS A 132 0.94 -8.18 13.04
C HIS A 132 0.74 -8.42 11.54
N PHE A 133 1.78 -8.79 10.77
CA PHE A 133 1.67 -9.09 9.34
C PHE A 133 1.72 -10.60 9.06
N LEU A 134 2.70 -11.29 9.66
CA LEU A 134 2.84 -12.74 9.61
C LEU A 134 3.33 -13.22 10.99
N PRO A 135 2.39 -13.43 11.93
CA PRO A 135 2.67 -14.22 13.12
C PRO A 135 3.28 -15.57 12.74
N ASP A 136 4.27 -16.05 13.48
CA ASP A 136 5.05 -17.25 13.10
C ASP A 136 4.17 -18.50 12.83
N GLY A 137 3.03 -18.65 13.51
CA GLY A 137 2.10 -19.77 13.28
C GLY A 137 1.17 -19.64 12.06
N GLU A 138 1.04 -18.46 11.47
CA GLU A 138 0.22 -18.23 10.27
C GLU A 138 0.84 -18.87 9.03
N TRP A 139 2.17 -18.83 8.94
CA TRP A 139 2.92 -19.44 7.85
C TRP A 139 2.79 -20.96 7.85
N ASP A 140 2.93 -21.58 9.02
CA ASP A 140 2.81 -23.02 9.18
C ASP A 140 1.40 -23.49 8.79
N ARG A 141 0.38 -22.74 9.22
CA ARG A 141 -1.02 -23.02 8.88
C ARG A 141 -1.33 -22.83 7.39
N PHE A 142 -0.71 -21.84 6.74
CA PHE A 142 -0.78 -21.68 5.29
C PHE A 142 -0.15 -22.88 4.56
N LEU A 143 1.01 -23.36 5.02
CA LEU A 143 1.64 -24.55 4.47
C LEU A 143 0.75 -25.79 4.63
N GLU A 144 0.13 -25.97 5.80
CA GLU A 144 -0.85 -27.05 6.03
C GLU A 144 -2.05 -26.96 5.08
N GLU A 145 -2.60 -25.76 4.86
CA GLU A 145 -3.71 -25.56 3.90
C GLU A 145 -3.30 -25.91 2.47
N VAL A 146 -2.11 -25.50 2.04
CA VAL A 146 -1.58 -25.82 0.70
C VAL A 146 -1.35 -27.33 0.55
N GLU A 147 -0.80 -27.99 1.57
CA GLU A 147 -0.64 -29.45 1.57
C GLU A 147 -1.98 -30.18 1.47
N GLN A 148 -3.00 -29.73 2.22
CA GLN A 148 -4.34 -30.30 2.15
C GLN A 148 -4.98 -30.12 0.77
N VAL A 149 -4.86 -28.93 0.16
CA VAL A 149 -5.38 -28.66 -1.18
C VAL A 149 -4.67 -29.52 -2.23
N ASN A 150 -3.34 -29.65 -2.14
CA ASN A 150 -2.57 -30.51 -3.03
C ASN A 150 -2.96 -31.99 -2.90
N ALA A 151 -3.08 -32.49 -1.66
CA ALA A 151 -3.52 -33.87 -1.40
C ALA A 151 -4.94 -34.13 -1.93
N GLN A 152 -5.85 -33.16 -1.78
CA GLN A 152 -7.19 -33.25 -2.35
C GLN A 152 -7.16 -33.23 -3.89
N SER A 153 -6.30 -32.43 -4.52
CA SER A 153 -6.15 -32.44 -5.98
C SER A 153 -5.59 -33.76 -6.51
N GLU A 154 -4.59 -34.35 -5.85
CA GLU A 154 -4.01 -35.64 -6.24
C GLU A 154 -5.01 -36.79 -6.08
N THR A 155 -5.80 -36.78 -4.99
CA THR A 155 -6.85 -37.77 -4.77
C THR A 155 -7.95 -37.66 -5.83
N ARG A 156 -8.33 -36.43 -6.20
CA ARG A 156 -9.35 -36.16 -7.22
C ARG A 156 -8.90 -36.56 -8.62
N GLU A 157 -7.61 -36.41 -8.93
CA GLU A 157 -7.00 -36.92 -10.17
C GLU A 157 -6.84 -38.45 -10.19
N ALA A 158 -6.69 -39.09 -9.03
CA ALA A 158 -6.62 -40.55 -8.91
C ALA A 158 -7.99 -41.21 -9.02
N ASP A 159 -9.06 -40.54 -8.58
CA ASP A 159 -10.46 -40.99 -8.66
C ASP A 159 -11.14 -40.68 -10.01
N GLU A 160 -10.51 -39.90 -10.90
CA GLU A 160 -11.03 -39.71 -12.26
C GLU A 160 -10.82 -40.98 -13.12
N PRO A 161 -11.90 -41.59 -13.65
CA PRO A 161 -11.77 -42.76 -14.51
C PRO A 161 -11.00 -42.41 -15.79
N VAL A 162 -10.10 -43.31 -16.19
CA VAL A 162 -9.11 -43.17 -17.29
C VAL A 162 -9.70 -42.67 -18.63
N GLU A 163 -11.01 -42.85 -18.87
CA GLU A 163 -11.72 -42.34 -20.05
C GLU A 163 -11.77 -40.81 -20.15
N VAL A 164 -11.70 -40.06 -19.04
CA VAL A 164 -11.78 -38.59 -19.05
C VAL A 164 -10.42 -37.94 -19.34
N ARG A 165 -9.32 -38.58 -18.95
CA ARG A 165 -7.94 -38.08 -19.10
C ARG A 165 -7.39 -38.07 -20.54
N SER A 166 -8.12 -38.64 -21.51
CA SER A 166 -7.66 -38.87 -22.89
C SER A 166 -8.40 -38.09 -23.98
N ARG A 167 -9.10 -37.00 -23.61
CA ARG A 167 -9.70 -36.06 -24.57
C ARG A 167 -9.03 -34.71 -24.58
#